data_AF-A0A6D2JKI6-F1
#
_entry.id   AF-A0A6D2JKI6-F1
#
_cell.length_a   1.000
_cell.length_b   1.000
_cell.length_c   1.000
_cell.angle_alpha   90.00
_cell.angle_beta   90.00
_cell.angle_gamma   90.00
#
_symmetry.space_group_name_H-M   'P 1'
#
loop_
_entity.id
_entity.type
_entity.pdbx_description
1 polymer ?
#
loop_
_entity_poly.entity_id
_entity_poly.type
_entity_poly.pdbx_seq_one_letter_code
_entity_poly.pdbx_strand_id
1 'polypeptide(L)'
;MITKAAIHNRANMGQQQRKDVMVSESALVVSDSSPPPTTETHTPTVAEIELAALLRLKEPRQYNDLLPPLDEEEFELLHKVLIESPKLEHRSHLRLDFDNNFILELAQLQKHQTLPPSEAGAFCSPHLINHILAKERSFSAAKKKMQVGWEGRISSYVNAPGRSWGKDTDTVYAPMIWNNKHWVGLAINISLGIIELLDPNPDLYSKRKVDRMMSPLLNMFPYLVHKLCVSTTQSNSLKPYTWTRVPNLYNNKRSGDCGPVSAKFMEMHASGDPAPHMSGMKDILVDQLRKQYALDLYHDLVLPIYF
;
A
#
# COMPACT_ATOMS: atom_id res chain seq x y z
N MET A 1 -47.48 -13.24 19.41
CA MET A 1 -48.37 -14.37 19.04
C MET A 1 -47.62 -15.16 17.97
N ILE A 2 -46.87 -16.23 18.28
CA ILE A 2 -47.33 -17.62 18.57
C ILE A 2 -48.32 -18.07 17.48
N THR A 3 -48.24 -19.17 16.72
CA THR A 3 -47.30 -20.30 16.50
C THR A 3 -47.85 -21.08 15.27
N LYS A 4 -46.99 -21.92 14.65
CA LYS A 4 -47.25 -23.02 13.68
C LYS A 4 -48.59 -23.79 13.81
N ALA A 5 -49.09 -24.33 12.69
CA ALA A 5 -49.68 -25.69 12.55
C ALA A 5 -49.85 -26.05 11.04
N ALA A 6 -49.20 -27.10 10.52
CA ALA A 6 -49.68 -28.50 10.37
C ALA A 6 -50.47 -28.71 9.04
N ILE A 7 -49.90 -29.35 8.00
CA ILE A 7 -49.79 -30.80 7.71
C ILE A 7 -51.14 -31.51 7.51
N HIS A 8 -51.40 -31.96 6.27
CA HIS A 8 -52.22 -33.14 5.98
C HIS A 8 -51.71 -33.95 4.75
N ASN A 9 -51.22 -35.16 5.07
CA ASN A 9 -51.36 -36.48 4.41
C ASN A 9 -52.31 -36.62 3.19
N ARG A 10 -52.21 -37.59 2.26
CA ARG A 10 -51.24 -38.65 1.88
C ARG A 10 -51.78 -39.31 0.58
N ALA A 11 -50.85 -39.91 -0.19
CA ALA A 11 -50.97 -41.17 -0.94
C ALA A 11 -51.56 -41.26 -2.39
N ASN A 12 -50.66 -41.70 -3.29
CA ASN A 12 -50.77 -42.74 -4.34
C ASN A 12 -51.57 -42.51 -5.63
N MET A 13 -50.89 -42.44 -6.78
CA MET A 13 -50.49 -43.59 -7.65
C MET A 13 -49.87 -43.08 -8.96
N GLY A 14 -48.86 -43.81 -9.49
CA GLY A 14 -48.36 -43.63 -10.85
C GLY A 14 -46.86 -43.91 -10.98
N GLN A 15 -46.50 -45.20 -11.12
CA GLN A 15 -45.15 -45.65 -11.44
C GLN A 15 -44.77 -45.28 -12.89
N GLN A 16 -43.58 -44.70 -13.10
CA GLN A 16 -42.79 -45.02 -14.31
C GLN A 16 -41.28 -44.82 -14.05
N GLN A 17 -40.60 -45.97 -13.89
CA GLN A 17 -39.20 -46.32 -14.18
C GLN A 17 -38.07 -45.28 -13.92
N ARG A 18 -37.32 -45.53 -12.84
CA ARG A 18 -35.98 -44.99 -12.59
C ARG A 18 -34.93 -45.85 -13.31
N LYS A 19 -33.99 -45.20 -13.99
CA LYS A 19 -32.71 -45.78 -14.42
C LYS A 19 -31.69 -45.56 -13.31
N ASP A 20 -31.04 -46.63 -12.89
CA ASP A 20 -29.92 -46.63 -11.96
C ASP A 20 -28.70 -45.96 -12.59
N VAL A 21 -28.15 -44.95 -11.91
CA VAL A 21 -26.76 -44.50 -12.10
C VAL A 21 -26.12 -44.51 -10.73
N MET A 22 -25.15 -45.40 -10.56
CA MET A 22 -24.32 -45.55 -9.37
C MET A 22 -23.57 -44.25 -9.06
N VAL A 23 -23.79 -43.69 -7.87
CA VAL A 23 -22.90 -42.70 -7.27
C VAL A 23 -21.86 -43.46 -6.46
N SER A 24 -20.61 -43.48 -6.92
CA SER A 24 -19.49 -43.99 -6.12
C SER A 24 -19.06 -42.91 -5.13
N GLU A 25 -19.49 -43.06 -3.89
CA GLU A 25 -19.00 -42.31 -2.74
C GLU A 25 -17.57 -42.79 -2.44
N SER A 26 -16.56 -42.06 -2.91
CA SER A 26 -15.17 -42.30 -2.52
C SER A 26 -14.85 -41.42 -1.31
N ALA A 27 -14.61 -42.10 -0.19
CA ALA A 27 -14.27 -41.50 1.09
C ALA A 27 -13.01 -40.62 0.99
N LEU A 28 -13.09 -39.42 1.54
CA LEU A 28 -11.96 -38.53 1.82
C LEU A 28 -11.02 -39.23 2.81
N VAL A 29 -9.94 -39.81 2.29
CA VAL A 29 -8.80 -40.27 3.11
C VAL A 29 -7.84 -39.09 3.25
N VAL A 30 -7.84 -38.46 4.42
CA VAL A 30 -6.87 -37.43 4.80
C VAL A 30 -5.59 -38.15 5.24
N SER A 31 -4.59 -38.20 4.36
CA SER A 31 -3.24 -38.67 4.69
C SER A 31 -2.29 -37.46 4.75
N ASP A 32 -1.75 -37.21 5.94
CA ASP A 32 -0.92 -36.06 6.34
C ASP A 32 0.58 -36.38 6.25
N SER A 33 1.09 -36.79 5.08
CA SER A 33 2.54 -37.04 4.93
C SER A 33 3.10 -36.86 3.51
N SER A 34 2.35 -36.28 2.58
CA SER A 34 2.93 -35.89 1.29
C SER A 34 3.58 -34.51 1.42
N PRO A 35 4.87 -34.34 1.09
CA PRO A 35 5.43 -33.00 0.95
C PRO A 35 4.55 -32.20 -0.02
N PRO A 36 4.37 -30.89 0.21
CA PRO A 36 3.60 -30.06 -0.70
C PRO A 36 4.14 -30.28 -2.14
N PRO A 37 3.27 -30.44 -3.15
CA PRO A 37 3.71 -30.59 -4.52
C PRO A 37 4.70 -29.47 -4.83
N THR A 38 5.87 -29.83 -5.37
CA THR A 38 6.86 -28.88 -5.84
C THR A 38 6.14 -27.88 -6.75
N THR A 39 6.05 -26.63 -6.30
CA THR A 39 5.52 -25.55 -7.13
C THR A 39 6.44 -25.48 -8.35
N GLU A 40 5.92 -25.82 -9.52
CA GLU A 40 6.68 -25.70 -10.77
C GLU A 40 7.17 -24.24 -10.86
N THR A 41 8.48 -24.08 -10.95
CA THR A 41 9.09 -22.76 -11.08
C THR A 41 8.74 -22.26 -12.47
N HIS A 42 8.02 -21.13 -12.53
CA HIS A 42 7.62 -20.50 -13.80
C HIS A 42 8.85 -20.33 -14.71
N THR A 43 8.71 -20.76 -15.96
CA THR A 43 9.76 -20.59 -16.98
C THR A 43 9.35 -19.42 -17.88
N PRO A 44 10.18 -18.37 -18.01
CA PRO A 44 9.84 -17.22 -18.82
C PRO A 44 9.55 -17.58 -20.28
N THR A 45 8.49 -16.98 -20.81
CA THR A 45 8.12 -17.00 -22.23
C THR A 45 9.08 -16.18 -23.08
N VAL A 46 9.03 -16.34 -24.41
CA VAL A 46 9.82 -15.52 -25.34
C VAL A 46 9.50 -14.03 -25.16
N ALA A 47 8.23 -13.67 -24.98
CA ALA A 47 7.82 -12.28 -24.77
C ALA A 47 8.35 -11.71 -23.45
N GLU A 48 8.37 -12.51 -22.37
CA GLU A 48 8.98 -12.10 -21.09
C GLU A 48 10.49 -11.91 -21.21
N ILE A 49 11.18 -12.76 -21.98
CA ILE A 49 12.62 -12.64 -22.26
C ILE A 49 12.91 -11.35 -23.04
N GLU A 50 12.12 -11.04 -24.07
CA GLU A 50 12.25 -9.82 -24.86
C GLU A 50 12.03 -8.56 -24.01
N LEU A 51 10.97 -8.56 -23.19
CA LEU A 51 10.68 -7.47 -22.25
C LEU A 51 11.81 -7.30 -21.22
N ALA A 52 12.32 -8.39 -20.65
CA ALA A 52 13.41 -8.35 -19.68
C ALA A 52 14.71 -7.80 -20.29
N ALA A 53 15.03 -8.20 -21.53
CA ALA A 53 16.19 -7.68 -22.24
C ALA A 53 16.05 -6.17 -22.48
N LEU A 54 14.87 -5.72 -22.90
CA LEU A 54 14.58 -4.31 -23.12
C LEU A 54 14.74 -3.50 -21.82
N LEU A 55 14.10 -3.95 -20.73
CA LEU A 55 14.10 -3.21 -19.47
C LEU A 55 15.50 -3.16 -18.81
N ARG A 56 16.34 -4.20 -19.01
CA ARG A 56 17.72 -4.24 -18.49
C ARG A 56 18.69 -3.32 -19.21
N LEU A 57 18.41 -2.97 -20.47
CA LEU A 57 19.26 -2.08 -21.25
C LEU A 57 19.09 -0.61 -20.85
N LYS A 58 18.03 -0.27 -20.11
CA LYS A 58 17.78 1.10 -19.68
C LYS A 58 18.77 1.53 -18.60
N GLU A 59 19.28 2.75 -18.76
CA GLU A 59 20.04 3.40 -17.71
C GLU A 59 19.16 3.58 -16.46
N PRO A 60 19.72 3.43 -15.25
CA PRO A 60 18.99 3.70 -14.02
C PRO A 60 18.39 5.11 -14.03
N ARG A 61 17.11 5.22 -13.67
CA ARG A 61 16.43 6.51 -13.60
C ARG A 61 17.18 7.45 -12.64
N GLN A 62 17.39 8.69 -13.07
CA GLN A 62 17.95 9.70 -12.18
C GLN A 62 16.95 10.01 -11.06
N TYR A 63 17.45 10.14 -9.83
CA TYR A 63 16.60 10.35 -8.64
C TYR A 63 15.68 11.59 -8.74
N ASN A 64 16.09 12.62 -9.49
CA ASN A 64 15.31 13.85 -9.65
C ASN A 64 14.29 13.80 -10.80
N ASP A 65 14.30 12.72 -11.60
CA ASP A 65 13.33 12.52 -12.69
C ASP A 65 12.09 11.81 -12.15
N LEU A 66 11.22 12.58 -11.48
CA LEU A 66 10.07 12.02 -10.77
C LEU A 66 8.88 11.67 -11.67
N LEU A 67 8.82 12.23 -12.87
CA LEU A 67 7.72 12.05 -13.84
C LEU A 67 8.33 11.87 -15.24
N PRO A 68 9.07 10.77 -15.47
CA PRO A 68 9.64 10.51 -16.78
C PRO A 68 8.52 10.39 -17.82
N PRO A 69 8.76 10.80 -19.08
CA PRO A 69 7.86 10.49 -20.18
C PRO A 69 7.67 8.98 -20.27
N LEU A 70 6.41 8.56 -20.34
CA LEU A 70 6.08 7.15 -20.53
C LEU A 70 6.51 6.70 -21.92
N ASP A 71 7.23 5.58 -21.97
CA ASP A 71 7.45 4.84 -23.20
C ASP A 71 6.23 3.93 -23.47
N GLU A 72 5.39 4.34 -24.41
CA GLU A 72 4.16 3.62 -24.73
C GLU A 72 4.45 2.26 -25.37
N GLU A 73 5.54 2.11 -26.14
CA GLU A 73 5.87 0.82 -26.77
C GLU A 73 6.29 -0.21 -25.71
N GLU A 74 7.06 0.23 -24.72
CA GLU A 74 7.44 -0.61 -23.57
C GLU A 74 6.24 -1.01 -22.73
N PHE A 75 5.37 -0.05 -22.44
CA PHE A 75 4.16 -0.33 -21.68
C PHE A 75 3.24 -1.30 -22.42
N GLU A 76 3.08 -1.15 -23.74
CA GLU A 76 2.30 -2.08 -24.55
C GLU A 76 2.90 -3.50 -24.56
N LEU A 77 4.23 -3.63 -24.56
CA LEU A 77 4.89 -4.93 -24.43
C LEU A 77 4.66 -5.55 -23.05
N LEU A 78 4.84 -4.77 -21.98
CA LEU A 78 4.49 -5.20 -20.62
C LEU A 78 3.04 -5.67 -20.54
N HIS A 79 2.12 -4.85 -21.04
CA HIS A 79 0.69 -5.17 -21.00
C HIS A 79 0.39 -6.49 -21.70
N LYS A 80 0.96 -6.74 -22.89
CA LYS A 80 0.85 -8.03 -23.60
C LYS A 80 1.34 -9.21 -22.77
N VAL A 81 2.53 -9.09 -22.17
CA VAL A 81 3.10 -10.12 -21.30
C VAL A 81 2.17 -10.44 -20.12
N LEU A 82 1.65 -9.41 -19.45
CA LEU A 82 0.82 -9.59 -18.26
C LEU A 82 -0.55 -10.22 -18.57
N ILE A 83 -1.19 -9.87 -19.70
CA ILE A 83 -2.52 -10.40 -20.06
C ILE A 83 -2.49 -11.86 -20.53
N GLU A 84 -1.35 -12.38 -20.97
CA GLU A 84 -1.22 -13.78 -21.37
C GLU A 84 -1.30 -14.71 -20.15
N SER A 85 -0.78 -14.27 -19.00
CA SER A 85 -0.77 -15.04 -17.75
C SER A 85 -1.24 -14.19 -16.56
N PRO A 86 -2.49 -13.73 -16.52
CA PRO A 86 -2.96 -12.72 -15.56
C PRO A 86 -2.95 -13.19 -14.11
N LYS A 87 -2.99 -14.50 -13.86
CA LYS A 87 -2.99 -15.10 -12.52
C LYS A 87 -1.63 -15.67 -12.10
N LEU A 88 -0.57 -15.39 -12.86
CA LEU A 88 0.77 -15.82 -12.49
C LEU A 88 1.16 -15.12 -11.18
N GLU A 89 1.45 -15.91 -10.15
CA GLU A 89 1.86 -15.41 -8.84
C GLU A 89 3.37 -15.20 -8.78
N HIS A 90 3.76 -14.06 -8.21
CA HIS A 90 5.14 -13.66 -7.97
C HIS A 90 5.39 -13.54 -6.48
N ARG A 91 6.52 -14.07 -6.03
CA ARG A 91 7.05 -13.85 -4.69
C ARG A 91 8.36 -13.09 -4.80
N SER A 92 8.31 -11.78 -4.54
CA SER A 92 9.46 -10.90 -4.64
C SER A 92 10.51 -11.15 -3.54
N HIS A 93 11.72 -10.64 -3.75
CA HIS A 93 12.80 -10.64 -2.76
C HIS A 93 12.43 -9.88 -1.47
N LEU A 94 11.42 -8.99 -1.52
CA LEU A 94 10.85 -8.28 -0.37
C LEU A 94 9.76 -9.08 0.37
N ARG A 95 9.55 -10.35 0.01
CA ARG A 95 8.49 -11.23 0.55
C ARG A 95 7.07 -10.68 0.33
N LEU A 96 6.90 -9.93 -0.75
CA LEU A 96 5.58 -9.52 -1.25
C LEU A 96 5.10 -10.55 -2.25
N ASP A 97 3.88 -11.03 -2.03
CA ASP A 97 3.16 -11.93 -2.93
C ASP A 97 2.11 -11.11 -3.71
N PHE A 98 2.14 -11.16 -5.04
CA PHE A 98 1.20 -10.48 -5.94
C PHE A 98 1.12 -11.21 -7.28
N ASP A 99 0.09 -10.97 -8.09
CA ASP A 99 -0.07 -11.57 -9.41
C ASP A 99 0.02 -10.54 -10.55
N ASN A 100 0.07 -11.01 -11.79
CA ASN A 100 0.06 -10.12 -12.97
C ASN A 100 -1.18 -9.23 -13.04
N ASN A 101 -2.34 -9.69 -12.55
CA ASN A 101 -3.55 -8.86 -12.44
C ASN A 101 -3.34 -7.66 -11.53
N PHE A 102 -2.65 -7.81 -10.41
CA PHE A 102 -2.32 -6.67 -9.54
C PHE A 102 -1.58 -5.57 -10.31
N ILE A 103 -0.59 -5.95 -11.13
CA ILE A 103 0.19 -5.02 -11.96
C ILE A 103 -0.69 -4.38 -13.04
N LEU A 104 -1.54 -5.16 -13.71
CA LEU A 104 -2.51 -4.65 -14.69
C LEU A 104 -3.48 -3.65 -14.08
N GLU A 105 -4.00 -3.95 -12.88
CA GLU A 105 -4.89 -3.06 -12.15
C GLU A 105 -4.17 -1.76 -11.71
N LEU A 106 -2.85 -1.81 -11.49
CA LEU A 106 -2.05 -0.65 -11.13
C LEU A 106 -1.92 0.32 -12.28
N ALA A 107 -1.86 -0.19 -13.50
CA ALA A 107 -1.93 0.62 -14.70
C ALA A 107 -3.34 1.17 -14.99
N GLN A 108 -4.41 0.59 -14.42
CA GLN A 108 -5.80 0.92 -14.75
C GLN A 108 -6.55 1.76 -13.70
N LEU A 109 -7.31 2.74 -14.17
CA LEU A 109 -8.09 3.70 -13.37
C LEU A 109 -9.04 3.11 -12.29
N GLN A 110 -9.44 1.85 -12.36
CA GLN A 110 -10.69 1.41 -11.73
C GLN A 110 -10.59 0.76 -10.35
N LYS A 111 -9.41 0.50 -9.79
CA LYS A 111 -9.31 -0.20 -8.49
C LYS A 111 -8.46 0.52 -7.46
N HIS A 112 -8.94 0.44 -6.23
CA HIS A 112 -8.28 0.98 -5.05
C HIS A 112 -7.06 0.11 -4.76
N GLN A 113 -5.87 0.67 -4.87
CA GLN A 113 -4.66 -0.11 -4.69
C GLN A 113 -3.80 0.39 -3.54
N THR A 114 -3.22 -0.58 -2.85
CA THR A 114 -2.16 -0.38 -1.89
C THR A 114 -0.86 -0.55 -2.66
N LEU A 115 -0.11 0.54 -2.85
CA LEU A 115 1.24 0.43 -3.41
C LEU A 115 2.12 -0.40 -2.45
N PRO A 116 2.97 -1.29 -2.98
CA PRO A 116 3.94 -1.98 -2.16
C PRO A 116 4.87 -0.95 -1.51
N PRO A 117 5.25 -1.16 -0.23
CA PRO A 117 6.04 -0.17 0.49
C PRO A 117 7.45 -0.07 -0.12
N SER A 118 7.84 1.14 -0.50
CA SER A 118 9.26 1.47 -0.62
C SER A 118 9.81 1.71 0.79
N GLU A 119 10.67 0.81 1.27
CA GLU A 119 11.39 0.98 2.54
C GLU A 119 12.76 1.66 2.33
N ALA A 120 12.87 2.54 1.33
CA ALA A 120 14.08 3.30 1.03
C ALA A 120 14.04 4.71 1.65
N GLY A 121 15.10 5.08 2.36
CA GLY A 121 15.30 6.43 2.88
C GLY A 121 14.28 6.86 3.95
N ALA A 122 13.76 8.09 3.81
CA ALA A 122 12.80 8.72 4.71
C ALA A 122 11.37 8.16 4.61
N PHE A 123 11.10 7.24 3.69
CA PHE A 123 9.78 6.70 3.41
C PHE A 123 9.50 5.46 4.26
N CYS A 124 8.30 5.43 4.83
CA CYS A 124 7.82 4.36 5.69
C CYS A 124 6.57 3.72 5.08
N SER A 125 6.40 2.43 5.36
CA SER A 125 5.19 1.70 4.96
C SER A 125 3.95 2.19 5.73
N PRO A 126 2.73 1.95 5.19
CA PRO A 126 1.49 2.21 5.94
C PRO A 126 1.44 1.45 7.28
N HIS A 127 2.20 0.35 7.40
CA HIS A 127 2.26 -0.44 8.64
C HIS A 127 2.82 0.35 9.81
N LEU A 128 3.76 1.28 9.60
CA LEU A 128 4.28 2.12 10.68
C LEU A 128 3.14 2.92 11.33
N ILE A 129 2.37 3.65 10.52
CA ILE A 129 1.25 4.47 11.01
C ILE A 129 0.19 3.59 11.67
N ASN A 130 -0.13 2.44 11.07
CA ASN A 130 -1.08 1.49 11.66
C ASN A 130 -0.61 0.92 13.00
N HIS A 131 0.70 0.60 13.14
CA HIS A 131 1.28 0.12 14.38
C HIS A 131 1.26 1.19 15.48
N ILE A 132 1.47 2.46 15.13
CA ILE A 132 1.34 3.58 16.08
C ILE A 132 -0.13 3.75 16.49
N LEU A 133 -1.06 3.79 15.52
CA LEU A 133 -2.50 3.95 15.78
C LEU A 133 -3.08 2.79 16.61
N ALA A 134 -2.56 1.57 16.45
CA ALA A 134 -2.94 0.42 17.27
C ALA A 134 -2.68 0.65 18.78
N LYS A 135 -1.80 1.59 19.14
CA LYS A 135 -1.54 1.98 20.54
C LYS A 135 -2.52 3.02 21.08
N GLU A 136 -3.42 3.58 20.29
CA GLU A 136 -4.31 4.67 20.72
C GLU A 136 -5.08 4.32 22.00
N ARG A 137 -5.69 3.12 22.08
CA ARG A 137 -6.50 2.72 23.23
C ARG A 137 -5.67 2.60 24.51
N SER A 138 -4.52 1.92 24.44
CA SER A 138 -3.65 1.75 25.60
C SER A 138 -2.98 3.07 25.99
N PHE A 139 -2.58 3.88 25.02
CA PHE A 139 -2.07 5.21 25.24
C PHE A 139 -3.11 6.10 25.92
N SER A 140 -4.34 6.12 25.44
CA SER A 140 -5.44 6.92 26.01
C SER A 140 -5.79 6.51 27.44
N ALA A 141 -5.81 5.20 27.73
CA ALA A 141 -6.09 4.67 29.08
C ALA A 141 -4.94 4.89 30.08
N ALA A 142 -3.69 5.02 29.60
CA ALA A 142 -2.53 5.13 30.49
C ALA A 142 -2.54 6.44 31.29
N LYS A 143 -2.38 6.33 32.62
CA LYS A 143 -2.15 7.50 33.49
C LYS A 143 -0.74 8.08 33.29
N LYS A 144 0.26 7.21 33.11
CA LYS A 144 1.66 7.57 32.85
C LYS A 144 2.00 7.31 31.38
N LYS A 145 1.69 8.27 30.50
CA LYS A 145 1.86 8.14 29.04
C LYS A 145 3.29 7.74 28.62
N MET A 146 4.32 8.23 29.32
CA MET A 146 5.74 7.88 29.09
C MET A 146 6.06 6.39 29.26
N GLN A 147 5.25 5.67 30.04
CA GLN A 147 5.46 4.24 30.29
C GLN A 147 4.82 3.35 29.22
N VAL A 148 4.07 3.91 28.28
CA VAL A 148 3.53 3.16 27.15
C VAL A 148 4.69 2.57 26.35
N GLY A 149 4.63 1.26 26.12
CA GLY A 149 5.62 0.52 25.35
C GLY A 149 5.43 0.74 23.85
N TRP A 150 6.51 1.08 23.17
CA TRP A 150 6.59 1.09 21.71
C TRP A 150 7.21 -0.24 21.26
N GLU A 151 6.54 -0.96 20.36
CA GLU A 151 6.99 -2.28 19.92
C GLU A 151 8.32 -2.22 19.19
N GLY A 152 9.07 -3.34 19.17
CA GLY A 152 10.37 -3.43 18.50
C GLY A 152 10.34 -3.01 17.02
N ARG A 153 9.23 -3.27 16.32
CA ARG A 153 9.04 -2.83 14.92
C ARG A 153 9.05 -1.31 14.77
N ILE A 154 8.40 -0.59 15.69
CA ILE A 154 8.41 0.89 15.65
C ILE A 154 9.83 1.38 15.91
N SER A 155 10.53 0.78 16.89
CA SER A 155 11.93 1.12 17.18
C SER A 155 12.85 0.86 15.99
N SER A 156 12.66 -0.23 15.24
CA SER A 156 13.49 -0.52 14.06
C SER A 156 13.29 0.48 12.92
N TYR A 157 12.07 1.05 12.78
CA TYR A 157 11.84 2.14 11.82
C TYR A 157 12.52 3.45 12.28
N VAL A 158 12.40 3.77 13.57
CA VAL A 158 12.93 5.03 14.13
C VAL A 158 14.45 5.06 14.19
N ASN A 159 15.08 3.92 14.53
CA ASN A 159 16.51 3.79 14.77
C ASN A 159 17.22 2.99 13.66
N ALA A 160 16.67 2.99 12.44
CA ALA A 160 17.31 2.33 11.31
C ALA A 160 18.71 2.92 11.07
N PRO A 161 19.76 2.09 10.89
CA PRO A 161 21.11 2.56 10.64
C PRO A 161 21.18 3.52 9.44
N GLY A 162 21.78 4.71 9.64
CA GLY A 162 21.91 5.76 8.62
C GLY A 162 20.61 6.47 8.26
N ARG A 163 19.51 6.21 8.97
CA ARG A 163 18.18 6.81 8.76
C ARG A 163 17.48 7.12 10.09
N SER A 164 18.25 7.29 11.16
CA SER A 164 17.72 7.50 12.50
C SER A 164 16.98 8.84 12.58
N TRP A 165 15.75 8.82 13.09
CA TRP A 165 14.91 10.02 13.13
C TRP A 165 15.50 11.09 14.04
N GLY A 166 15.47 12.35 13.58
CA GLY A 166 16.03 13.50 14.29
C GLY A 166 17.55 13.57 14.31
N LYS A 167 18.25 12.56 13.77
CA LYS A 167 19.71 12.57 13.59
C LYS A 167 20.09 12.59 12.11
N ASP A 168 19.62 11.59 11.36
CA ASP A 168 19.91 11.42 9.94
C ASP A 168 18.73 11.89 9.06
N THR A 169 17.51 11.87 9.63
CA THR A 169 16.25 12.20 8.92
C THR A 169 15.42 13.19 9.75
N ASP A 170 15.21 14.40 9.22
CA ASP A 170 14.35 15.42 9.85
C ASP A 170 12.86 15.28 9.50
N THR A 171 12.57 14.80 8.28
CA THR A 171 11.21 14.62 7.78
C THR A 171 11.00 13.17 7.36
N VAL A 172 9.96 12.54 7.89
CA VAL A 172 9.58 11.16 7.59
C VAL A 172 8.32 11.16 6.74
N TYR A 173 8.31 10.39 5.66
CA TYR A 173 7.17 10.24 4.78
C TYR A 173 6.45 8.93 5.06
N ALA A 174 5.15 8.97 5.27
CA ALA A 174 4.37 7.75 5.46
C ALA A 174 2.95 7.92 4.90
N PRO A 175 2.40 6.92 4.22
CA PRO A 175 1.02 6.96 3.81
C PRO A 175 0.09 6.64 4.99
N MET A 176 -1.08 7.27 5.00
CA MET A 176 -2.16 7.01 5.95
C MET A 176 -3.46 6.75 5.19
N ILE A 177 -4.23 5.75 5.64
CA ILE A 177 -5.52 5.41 5.03
C ILE A 177 -6.65 5.89 5.95
N TRP A 178 -7.47 6.81 5.45
CA TRP A 178 -8.66 7.28 6.15
C TRP A 178 -9.88 6.46 5.79
N ASN A 179 -10.58 5.97 6.81
CA ASN A 179 -11.78 5.12 6.70
C ASN A 179 -11.63 3.93 5.73
N ASN A 180 -10.41 3.37 5.61
CA ASN A 180 -10.06 2.29 4.69
C ASN A 180 -10.37 2.59 3.21
N LYS A 181 -10.41 3.88 2.83
CA LYS A 181 -10.89 4.31 1.50
C LYS A 181 -10.16 5.49 0.88
N HIS A 182 -9.39 6.25 1.64
CA HIS A 182 -8.73 7.44 1.10
C HIS A 182 -7.29 7.47 1.59
N TRP A 183 -6.37 7.36 0.64
CA TRP A 183 -4.95 7.49 0.90
C TRP A 183 -4.56 8.97 0.98
N VAL A 184 -3.70 9.27 1.94
CA VAL A 184 -3.10 10.58 2.15
C VAL A 184 -1.62 10.38 2.47
N GLY A 185 -0.74 11.18 1.86
CA GLY A 185 0.66 11.23 2.25
C GLY A 185 0.86 12.08 3.50
N LEU A 186 1.68 11.64 4.44
CA LEU A 186 2.12 12.42 5.58
C LEU A 186 3.59 12.81 5.38
N ALA A 187 3.92 14.09 5.50
CA ALA A 187 5.29 14.55 5.69
C ALA A 187 5.45 15.00 7.15
N ILE A 188 6.14 14.18 7.95
CA ILE A 188 6.20 14.30 9.40
C ILE A 188 7.54 14.91 9.79
N ASN A 189 7.53 16.20 10.14
CA ASN A 189 8.72 16.89 10.60
C ASN A 189 8.94 16.59 12.09
N ILE A 190 10.01 15.84 12.38
CA ILE A 190 10.31 15.31 13.71
C ILE A 190 10.66 16.45 14.69
N SER A 191 11.46 17.41 14.23
CA SER A 191 11.99 18.49 15.07
C SER A 191 10.94 19.59 15.32
N LEU A 192 10.14 19.93 14.30
CA LEU A 192 9.12 20.98 14.40
C LEU A 192 7.81 20.52 15.04
N GLY A 193 7.55 19.20 15.06
CA GLY A 193 6.29 18.66 15.55
C GLY A 193 5.08 19.05 14.68
N ILE A 194 5.31 19.09 13.37
CA ILE A 194 4.30 19.43 12.36
C ILE A 194 4.19 18.26 11.38
N ILE A 195 2.95 17.88 11.05
CA ILE A 195 2.64 16.93 9.98
C ILE A 195 1.96 17.68 8.84
N GLU A 196 2.60 17.74 7.68
CA GLU A 196 2.00 18.27 6.46
C GLU A 196 1.23 17.15 5.75
N LEU A 197 -0.04 17.41 5.46
CA LEU A 197 -0.92 16.47 4.76
C LEU A 197 -0.86 16.72 3.25
N LEU A 198 -0.37 15.71 2.54
CA LEU A 198 -0.34 15.60 1.09
C LEU A 198 -1.61 14.87 0.65
N ASP A 199 -2.73 15.59 0.73
CA ASP A 199 -4.09 15.06 0.53
C ASP A 199 -4.53 15.20 -0.94
N PRO A 200 -4.67 14.11 -1.70
CA PRO A 200 -5.06 14.17 -3.11
C PRO A 200 -6.52 14.57 -3.33
N ASN A 201 -7.37 14.57 -2.31
CA ASN A 201 -8.76 15.04 -2.43
C ASN A 201 -9.16 15.83 -1.17
N PRO A 202 -8.72 17.11 -1.06
CA PRO A 202 -8.91 17.91 0.14
C PRO A 202 -10.38 18.18 0.50
N ASP A 203 -11.28 18.05 -0.47
CA ASP A 203 -12.72 18.28 -0.33
C ASP A 203 -13.47 17.07 0.26
N LEU A 204 -12.84 15.88 0.26
CA LEU A 204 -13.51 14.64 0.68
C LEU A 204 -13.89 14.67 2.17
N TYR A 205 -13.02 15.22 3.00
CA TYR A 205 -13.24 15.31 4.45
C TYR A 205 -13.06 16.75 4.94
N SER A 206 -14.08 17.22 5.65
CA SER A 206 -14.03 18.51 6.34
C SER A 206 -12.90 18.54 7.37
N LYS A 207 -12.38 19.75 7.64
CA LYS A 207 -11.32 19.97 8.63
C LYS A 207 -11.60 19.26 9.97
N ARG A 208 -12.83 19.36 10.48
CA ARG A 208 -13.25 18.70 11.73
C ARG A 208 -13.11 17.17 11.67
N LYS A 209 -13.39 16.54 10.53
CA LYS A 209 -13.23 15.08 10.37
C LYS A 209 -11.74 14.73 10.35
N VAL A 210 -10.93 15.51 9.64
CA VAL A 210 -9.47 15.31 9.59
C VAL A 210 -8.83 15.52 10.96
N ASP A 211 -9.21 16.57 11.70
CA ASP A 211 -8.78 16.81 13.08
C ASP A 211 -9.00 15.56 13.96
N ARG A 212 -10.18 14.92 13.83
CA ARG A 212 -10.49 13.70 14.58
C ARG A 212 -9.66 12.49 14.14
N MET A 213 -9.39 12.33 12.84
CA MET A 213 -8.60 11.22 12.32
C MET A 213 -7.10 11.36 12.65
N MET A 214 -6.59 12.59 12.67
CA MET A 214 -5.18 12.88 12.98
C MET A 214 -4.89 12.92 14.49
N SER A 215 -5.87 13.31 15.31
CA SER A 215 -5.69 13.51 16.76
C SER A 215 -4.96 12.36 17.47
N PRO A 216 -5.29 11.07 17.27
CA PRO A 216 -4.56 9.98 17.92
C PRO A 216 -3.07 10.00 17.60
N LEU A 217 -2.74 10.19 16.32
CA LEU A 217 -1.37 10.23 15.83
C LEU A 217 -0.60 11.41 16.45
N LEU A 218 -1.18 12.61 16.40
CA LEU A 218 -0.58 13.85 16.88
C LEU A 218 -0.28 13.83 18.38
N ASN A 219 -1.15 13.20 19.18
CA ASN A 219 -0.96 13.08 20.62
C ASN A 219 0.11 12.04 20.99
N MET A 220 0.32 11.01 20.16
CA MET A 220 1.25 9.93 20.43
C MET A 220 2.69 10.21 19.98
N PHE A 221 2.86 10.91 18.86
CA PHE A 221 4.17 11.20 18.26
C PHE A 221 5.21 11.82 19.21
N PRO A 222 4.88 12.85 20.02
CA PRO A 222 5.85 13.45 20.95
C PRO A 222 6.44 12.43 21.94
N TYR A 223 5.62 11.51 22.41
CA TYR A 223 6.02 10.45 23.35
C TYR A 223 6.85 9.35 22.68
N LEU A 224 6.54 9.06 21.41
CA LEU A 224 7.29 8.12 20.58
C LEU A 224 8.68 8.69 20.29
N VAL A 225 8.75 9.92 19.79
CA VAL A 225 10.00 10.60 19.42
C VAL A 225 10.89 10.79 20.65
N HIS A 226 10.34 11.29 21.76
CA HIS A 226 11.10 11.48 23.00
C HIS A 226 11.72 10.18 23.54
N LYS A 227 11.02 9.05 23.37
CA LYS A 227 11.48 7.76 23.92
C LYS A 227 12.43 7.01 23.00
N LEU A 228 12.31 7.20 21.69
CA LEU A 228 13.02 6.39 20.70
C LEU A 228 14.14 7.14 19.97
N CYS A 229 14.10 8.48 19.86
CA CYS A 229 15.10 9.25 19.13
C CYS A 229 16.25 9.68 20.05
N VAL A 230 17.49 9.47 19.61
CA VAL A 230 18.70 9.56 20.46
C VAL A 230 19.14 11.02 20.73
N SER A 231 18.71 12.01 19.95
CA SER A 231 19.04 13.42 20.19
C SER A 231 18.20 14.35 19.31
N THR A 232 17.07 14.85 19.82
CA THR A 232 16.44 16.07 19.28
C THR A 232 16.65 17.17 20.32
N THR A 233 17.70 17.97 20.13
CA THR A 233 18.09 19.05 21.04
C THR A 233 17.09 20.20 21.16
N GLN A 234 15.92 20.16 20.49
CA GLN A 234 14.97 21.27 20.47
C GLN A 234 13.48 20.87 20.49
N SER A 235 13.07 20.00 21.42
CA SER A 235 12.04 20.39 22.41
C SER A 235 11.68 19.20 23.30
N ASN A 236 11.94 19.33 24.61
CA ASN A 236 11.39 18.45 25.66
C ASN A 236 9.85 18.60 25.80
N SER A 237 9.16 19.13 24.78
CA SER A 237 7.74 19.39 24.86
C SER A 237 7.00 18.13 24.46
N LEU A 238 6.32 17.50 25.42
CA LEU A 238 5.32 16.46 25.17
C LEU A 238 4.01 17.06 24.64
N LYS A 239 4.08 18.24 24.02
CA LYS A 239 2.93 18.91 23.42
C LYS A 239 2.53 18.12 22.17
N PRO A 240 1.23 17.89 21.94
CA PRO A 240 0.77 17.25 20.72
C PRO A 240 1.34 17.94 19.49
N TYR A 241 1.72 17.14 18.49
CA TYR A 241 2.06 17.68 17.18
C TYR A 241 0.86 18.42 16.59
N THR A 242 1.14 19.27 15.62
CA THR A 242 0.10 19.93 14.83
C THR A 242 0.09 19.39 13.41
N TRP A 243 -0.97 19.69 12.66
CA TRP A 243 -1.05 19.33 11.26
C TRP A 243 -1.46 20.54 10.42
N THR A 244 -0.96 20.59 9.20
CA THR A 244 -1.38 21.53 8.16
C THR A 244 -1.68 20.73 6.90
N ARG A 245 -2.54 21.26 6.03
CA ARG A 245 -2.73 20.69 4.69
C ARG A 245 -1.95 21.52 3.70
N VAL A 246 -1.17 20.87 2.84
CA VAL A 246 -0.48 21.58 1.76
C VAL A 246 -1.55 22.15 0.81
N PRO A 247 -1.56 23.47 0.56
CA PRO A 247 -2.58 24.09 -0.27
C PRO A 247 -2.30 23.85 -1.77
N ASN A 248 -3.32 24.07 -2.60
CA ASN A 248 -3.20 24.12 -4.06
C ASN A 248 -2.63 22.85 -4.72
N LEU A 249 -2.75 21.69 -4.09
CA LEU A 249 -2.40 20.41 -4.72
C LEU A 249 -3.39 20.09 -5.87
N TYR A 250 -2.95 19.28 -6.82
CA TYR A 250 -3.86 18.62 -7.75
C TYR A 250 -5.00 17.92 -7.00
N ASN A 251 -6.23 18.14 -7.47
CA ASN A 251 -7.45 17.65 -6.82
C ASN A 251 -7.98 16.44 -7.58
N ASN A 252 -7.64 15.26 -7.08
CA ASN A 252 -8.11 13.99 -7.62
C ASN A 252 -9.62 13.83 -7.39
N LYS A 253 -10.39 13.91 -8.48
CA LYS A 253 -11.83 13.60 -8.50
C LYS A 253 -12.13 12.16 -8.93
N ARG A 254 -11.12 11.39 -9.32
CA ARG A 254 -11.25 10.02 -9.84
C ARG A 254 -11.06 9.01 -8.70
N SER A 255 -11.91 7.97 -8.70
CA SER A 255 -11.74 6.85 -7.78
C SER A 255 -10.48 6.06 -8.13
N GLY A 256 -9.80 5.50 -7.13
CA GLY A 256 -8.62 4.64 -7.34
C GLY A 256 -7.29 5.38 -7.37
N ASP A 257 -7.26 6.68 -7.69
CA ASP A 257 -6.00 7.42 -7.85
C ASP A 257 -5.41 7.97 -6.56
N CYS A 258 -6.15 8.01 -5.46
CA CYS A 258 -5.63 8.58 -4.21
C CYS A 258 -4.35 7.88 -3.70
N GLY A 259 -4.18 6.58 -3.93
CA GLY A 259 -2.96 5.84 -3.57
C GLY A 259 -1.77 6.29 -4.41
N PRO A 260 -1.80 6.10 -5.74
CA PRO A 260 -0.76 6.56 -6.66
C PRO A 260 -0.37 8.03 -6.51
N VAL A 261 -1.36 8.92 -6.39
CA VAL A 261 -1.14 10.36 -6.26
C VAL A 261 -0.53 10.69 -4.90
N SER A 262 -0.98 10.07 -3.81
CA SER A 262 -0.37 10.30 -2.47
C SER A 262 1.09 9.88 -2.44
N ALA A 263 1.43 8.74 -3.05
CA ALA A 263 2.82 8.30 -3.16
C ALA A 263 3.67 9.30 -3.94
N LYS A 264 3.17 9.74 -5.12
CA LYS A 264 3.89 10.72 -5.93
C LYS A 264 4.04 12.07 -5.24
N PHE A 265 3.02 12.55 -4.53
CA PHE A 265 3.13 13.77 -3.74
C PHE A 265 4.22 13.68 -2.67
N MET A 266 4.37 12.54 -1.98
CA MET A 266 5.45 12.36 -1.01
C MET A 266 6.83 12.41 -1.70
N GLU A 267 6.99 11.78 -2.87
CA GLU A 267 8.24 11.83 -3.64
C GLU A 267 8.57 13.25 -4.12
N MET A 268 7.58 13.97 -4.67
CA MET A 268 7.74 15.36 -5.11
C MET A 268 8.08 16.26 -3.93
N HIS A 269 7.36 16.15 -2.81
CA HIS A 269 7.64 16.93 -1.61
C HIS A 269 9.04 16.66 -1.05
N ALA A 270 9.46 15.38 -0.99
CA ALA A 270 10.82 15.01 -0.56
C ALA A 270 11.91 15.59 -1.46
N SER A 271 11.61 15.82 -2.73
CA SER A 271 12.54 16.36 -3.73
C SER A 271 12.43 17.88 -3.91
N GLY A 272 11.73 18.58 -3.01
CA GLY A 272 11.58 20.04 -3.07
C GLY A 272 10.53 20.53 -4.07
N ASP A 273 9.54 19.70 -4.38
CA ASP A 273 8.43 19.96 -5.30
C ASP A 273 8.88 20.45 -6.69
N PRO A 274 9.64 19.64 -7.45
CA PRO A 274 10.13 20.03 -8.76
C PRO A 274 8.99 20.17 -9.78
N ALA A 275 9.26 20.85 -10.90
CA ALA A 275 8.32 20.97 -12.01
C ALA A 275 7.80 19.58 -12.44
N PRO A 276 6.49 19.42 -12.75
CA PRO A 276 5.47 20.45 -12.93
C PRO A 276 4.84 20.97 -11.62
N HIS A 277 5.43 20.66 -10.47
CA HIS A 277 4.89 20.86 -9.13
C HIS A 277 3.67 19.97 -8.86
N MET A 278 3.44 19.63 -7.59
CA MET A 278 2.26 18.86 -7.18
C MET A 278 0.94 19.56 -7.56
N SER A 279 0.98 20.90 -7.68
CA SER A 279 -0.14 21.73 -8.14
C SER A 279 -0.40 21.65 -9.65
N GLY A 280 0.64 21.38 -10.45
CA GLY A 280 0.56 21.28 -11.92
C GLY A 280 0.27 19.88 -12.44
N MET A 281 0.16 18.90 -11.54
CA MET A 281 -0.29 17.54 -11.88
C MET A 281 -1.68 17.56 -12.54
N LYS A 282 -1.91 16.63 -13.47
CA LYS A 282 -3.14 16.50 -14.27
C LYS A 282 -3.51 15.03 -14.43
N ASP A 283 -4.77 14.75 -14.74
CA ASP A 283 -5.28 13.40 -14.97
C ASP A 283 -4.41 12.59 -15.96
N ILE A 284 -3.99 13.22 -17.07
CA ILE A 284 -3.11 12.57 -18.06
C ILE A 284 -1.74 12.17 -17.48
N LEU A 285 -1.16 12.97 -16.59
CA LEU A 285 0.09 12.64 -15.91
C LEU A 285 -0.13 11.54 -14.88
N VAL A 286 -1.29 11.48 -14.24
CA VAL A 286 -1.67 10.40 -13.31
C VAL A 286 -1.86 9.08 -14.07
N ASP A 287 -2.38 9.12 -15.29
CA ASP A 287 -2.52 7.94 -16.15
C ASP A 287 -1.14 7.39 -16.56
N GLN A 288 -0.23 8.27 -16.97
CA GLN A 288 1.16 7.92 -17.29
C GLN A 288 1.90 7.41 -16.05
N LEU A 289 1.71 8.06 -14.90
CA LEU A 289 2.28 7.66 -13.62
C LEU A 289 1.91 6.22 -13.25
N ARG A 290 0.63 5.86 -13.39
CA ARG A 290 0.14 4.50 -13.11
C ARG A 290 0.80 3.44 -13.98
N LYS A 291 0.89 3.71 -15.28
CA LYS A 291 1.60 2.85 -16.24
C LYS A 291 3.09 2.73 -15.88
N GLN A 292 3.71 3.84 -15.48
CA GLN A 292 5.11 3.84 -15.04
C GLN A 292 5.32 3.02 -13.76
N TYR A 293 4.43 3.12 -12.78
CA TYR A 293 4.51 2.27 -11.58
C TYR A 293 4.38 0.78 -11.90
N ALA A 294 3.59 0.40 -12.91
CA ALA A 294 3.51 -0.98 -13.37
C ALA A 294 4.85 -1.47 -13.97
N LEU A 295 5.49 -0.64 -14.80
CA LEU A 295 6.82 -0.91 -15.35
C LEU A 295 7.87 -1.02 -14.25
N ASP A 296 7.89 -0.07 -13.31
CA ASP A 296 8.86 -0.03 -12.21
C ASP A 296 8.71 -1.26 -11.30
N LEU A 297 7.46 -1.63 -10.98
CA LEU A 297 7.18 -2.80 -10.17
C LEU A 297 7.63 -4.09 -10.87
N TYR A 298 7.34 -4.25 -12.16
CA TYR A 298 7.78 -5.41 -12.91
C TYR A 298 9.32 -5.48 -12.98
N HIS A 299 9.96 -4.35 -13.28
CA HIS A 299 11.42 -4.25 -13.33
C HIS A 299 12.07 -4.60 -11.99
N ASP A 300 11.60 -4.01 -10.88
CA ASP A 300 12.27 -4.12 -9.59
C ASP A 300 11.90 -5.39 -8.81
N LEU A 301 10.67 -5.91 -9.00
CA LEU A 301 10.16 -7.02 -8.19
C LEU A 301 9.99 -8.32 -8.96
N VAL A 302 9.77 -8.28 -10.28
CA VAL A 302 9.52 -9.48 -11.09
C VAL A 302 10.76 -9.95 -11.82
N LEU A 303 11.49 -9.04 -12.50
CA LEU A 303 12.71 -9.43 -13.22
C LEU A 303 13.74 -10.17 -12.34
N PRO A 304 14.04 -9.72 -11.09
CA PRO A 304 15.03 -10.41 -10.25
C PRO A 304 14.61 -11.82 -9.79
N ILE A 305 13.35 -12.21 -9.99
CA ILE A 305 12.85 -13.55 -9.67
C ILE A 305 13.27 -14.54 -10.77
N TYR A 306 13.23 -14.12 -12.03
CA TYR A 306 13.31 -15.02 -13.18
C TYR A 306 14.55 -14.82 -14.08
N PHE A 307 15.27 -13.70 -13.93
CA PHE A 307 16.38 -13.31 -14.79
C PHE A 307 17.58 -12.84 -13.98
#